data_AF-A0A4Y2QDG2-F1
#
_entry.id   AF-A0A4Y2QDG2-F1
#
_cell.length_a   1.000
_cell.length_b   1.000
_cell.length_c   1.000
_cell.angle_alpha   90.00
_cell.angle_beta   90.00
_cell.angle_gamma   90.00
#
_symmetry.space_group_name_H-M   'P 1'
#
loop_
_entity.id
_entity.type
_entity.pdbx_description
1 polymer ?
#
loop_
_entity_poly.entity_id
_entity_poly.type
_entity_poly.pdbx_seq_one_letter_code
_entity_poly.pdbx_strand_id
1 'polypeptide(L)'
;MRQQGGTTFAELLNALRVGELKATHFALLLSKVLTEASGDFDLDRAIRIYPTCAKVDAHNTAVLEQYRAQGVRIFRIRAQDVLVNATRNADNVNIDNIVSGDINKTGGLQKELEIFNGAKVMLRSNINIEKGLVNGAMGTITEIVWPLFRRDQMYDTDIPSVRIDFGRDGIHLIKPKSIQFPALRNYGTIERTQLPLILWQLSYSNP
;
A
#
# COMPACT_ATOMS: atom_id res chain seq x y z
N MET A 1 19.28 18.22 -1.88
CA MET A 1 19.72 16.95 -2.52
C MET A 1 19.44 15.79 -1.58
N ARG A 2 18.96 14.63 -2.08
CA ARG A 2 18.53 13.49 -1.25
C ARG A 2 19.66 12.78 -0.48
N GLN A 3 20.93 12.98 -0.86
CA GLN A 3 22.09 12.38 -0.20
C GLN A 3 23.04 13.50 0.22
N GLN A 4 22.84 14.02 1.42
CA GLN A 4 23.77 14.98 2.02
C GLN A 4 24.79 14.20 2.86
N GLY A 5 26.07 14.27 2.49
CA GLY A 5 27.20 13.80 3.32
C GLY A 5 28.00 12.59 2.83
N GLY A 6 27.57 11.86 1.79
CA GLY A 6 28.27 10.66 1.31
C GLY A 6 28.77 10.79 -0.13
N THR A 7 30.00 11.24 -0.34
CA THR A 7 30.62 11.36 -1.68
C THR A 7 30.67 10.01 -2.40
N THR A 8 31.05 8.94 -1.70
CA THR A 8 31.19 7.59 -2.28
C THR A 8 29.84 6.97 -2.70
N PHE A 9 28.77 7.21 -1.95
CA PHE A 9 27.45 6.67 -2.28
C PHE A 9 26.78 7.45 -3.42
N ALA A 10 26.96 8.77 -3.45
CA ALA A 10 26.51 9.61 -4.55
C ALA A 10 27.23 9.25 -5.87
N GLU A 11 28.55 9.03 -5.82
CA GLU A 11 29.35 8.58 -6.97
C GLU A 11 28.89 7.22 -7.50
N LEU A 12 28.68 6.24 -6.61
CA LEU A 12 28.14 4.93 -6.96
C LEU A 12 26.83 5.04 -7.75
N LEU A 13 25.88 5.85 -7.25
CA LEU A 13 24.57 6.00 -7.86
C LEU A 13 24.60 6.78 -9.17
N ASN A 14 25.49 7.77 -9.28
CA ASN A 14 25.73 8.46 -10.54
C ASN A 14 26.31 7.50 -11.59
N ALA A 15 27.28 6.67 -11.22
CA ALA A 15 27.84 5.65 -12.09
C ALA A 15 26.80 4.60 -12.51
N LEU A 16 25.95 4.16 -11.57
CA LEU A 16 24.83 3.26 -11.85
C LEU A 16 23.86 3.88 -12.87
N ARG A 17 23.54 5.17 -12.74
CA ARG A 17 22.61 5.90 -13.63
C ARG A 17 23.07 5.93 -15.08
N VAL A 18 24.38 6.02 -15.33
CA VAL A 18 24.95 6.07 -16.69
C VAL A 18 25.52 4.74 -17.16
N GLY A 19 25.48 3.69 -16.32
CA GLY A 19 25.98 2.35 -16.66
C GLY A 19 27.49 2.17 -16.54
N GLU A 20 28.21 3.07 -15.88
CA GLU A 20 29.69 3.09 -15.79
C GLU A 20 30.19 2.57 -14.42
N LEU A 21 29.68 1.41 -13.99
CA LEU A 21 30.09 0.81 -12.71
C LEU A 21 31.53 0.29 -12.77
N LYS A 22 32.34 0.66 -11.77
CA LYS A 22 33.73 0.19 -11.60
C LYS A 22 33.77 -1.00 -10.64
N ALA A 23 34.88 -1.74 -10.63
CA ALA A 23 35.08 -2.85 -9.70
C ALA A 23 34.89 -2.45 -8.23
N THR A 24 35.31 -1.24 -7.85
CA THR A 24 35.10 -0.68 -6.50
C THR A 24 33.63 -0.47 -6.16
N HIS A 25 32.81 -0.07 -7.15
CA HIS A 25 31.37 0.07 -7.01
C HIS A 25 30.69 -1.28 -6.78
N PHE A 26 31.08 -2.31 -7.53
CA PHE A 26 30.58 -3.67 -7.33
C PHE A 26 30.99 -4.25 -5.97
N ALA A 27 32.25 -4.09 -5.56
CA ALA A 27 32.71 -4.53 -4.26
C ALA A 27 31.91 -3.86 -3.12
N LEU A 28 31.61 -2.57 -3.25
CA LEU A 28 30.78 -1.85 -2.29
C LEU A 28 29.35 -2.39 -2.25
N LEU A 29 28.71 -2.64 -3.40
CA LEU A 29 27.36 -3.22 -3.44
C LEU A 29 27.32 -4.64 -2.85
N LEU A 30 28.29 -5.48 -3.21
CA LEU A 30 28.41 -6.85 -2.71
C LEU A 30 28.66 -6.89 -1.20
N SER A 31 29.39 -5.91 -0.66
CA SER A 31 29.58 -5.77 0.80
C SER A 31 28.28 -5.52 1.57
N LYS A 32 27.20 -5.14 0.86
CA LYS A 32 25.86 -4.90 1.43
C LYS A 32 24.90 -6.04 1.17
N VAL A 33 25.34 -7.11 0.48
CA VAL A 33 24.56 -8.32 0.35
C VAL A 33 24.61 -9.06 1.69
N LEU A 34 23.46 -9.17 2.33
CA LEU A 34 23.29 -9.98 3.53
C LEU A 34 22.93 -11.40 3.11
N THR A 35 23.63 -12.38 3.67
CA THR A 35 23.35 -13.81 3.44
C THR A 35 22.16 -14.29 4.28
N GLU A 36 21.88 -13.63 5.40
CA GLU A 36 20.77 -13.96 6.28
C GLU A 36 19.98 -12.70 6.63
N ALA A 37 18.66 -12.78 6.47
CA ALA A 37 17.72 -11.75 6.87
C ALA A 37 17.43 -11.93 8.37
N SER A 38 18.10 -11.16 9.23
CA SER A 38 17.86 -11.16 10.68
C SER A 38 17.80 -9.74 11.24
N GLY A 39 17.11 -9.57 12.37
CA GLY A 39 17.05 -8.31 13.09
C GLY A 39 16.27 -7.25 12.31
N ASP A 40 16.91 -6.15 11.94
CA ASP A 40 16.25 -5.09 11.14
C ASP A 40 15.83 -5.57 9.75
N PHE A 41 16.40 -6.68 9.27
CA PHE A 41 16.13 -7.27 7.97
C PHE A 41 15.13 -8.41 8.02
N ASP A 42 14.46 -8.67 9.15
CA ASP A 42 13.39 -9.68 9.24
C ASP A 42 12.30 -9.45 8.17
N LEU A 43 11.54 -10.51 7.86
CA LEU A 43 10.54 -10.53 6.78
C LEU A 43 9.51 -9.39 6.90
N ASP A 44 9.16 -9.00 8.11
CA ASP A 44 8.15 -7.99 8.43
C ASP A 44 8.73 -6.61 8.82
N ARG A 45 10.07 -6.48 8.89
CA ARG A 45 10.73 -5.27 9.39
C ARG A 45 11.24 -4.33 8.31
N ALA A 46 12.02 -4.81 7.35
CA ALA A 46 12.60 -3.96 6.31
C ALA A 46 11.64 -3.67 5.15
N ILE A 47 11.76 -2.47 4.55
CA ILE A 47 11.16 -2.20 3.23
C ILE A 47 11.86 -3.07 2.19
N ARG A 48 11.07 -3.78 1.39
CA ARG A 48 11.57 -4.55 0.26
C ARG A 48 11.05 -3.97 -1.05
N ILE A 49 11.98 -3.85 -2.01
CA ILE A 49 11.68 -3.36 -3.35
C ILE A 49 11.80 -4.55 -4.30
N TYR A 50 10.73 -4.84 -5.02
CA TYR A 50 10.68 -5.95 -5.96
C TYR A 50 10.57 -5.48 -7.41
N PRO A 51 11.17 -6.18 -8.38
CA PRO A 51 11.06 -5.82 -9.80
C PRO A 51 9.63 -5.98 -10.38
N THR A 52 8.76 -6.77 -9.76
CA THR A 52 7.41 -7.06 -10.28
C THR A 52 6.37 -7.03 -9.17
N CYS A 53 5.13 -6.65 -9.51
CA CYS A 53 4.00 -6.69 -8.57
C CYS A 53 3.74 -8.12 -8.07
N ALA A 54 3.87 -9.14 -8.93
CA ALA A 54 3.70 -10.54 -8.51
C ALA A 54 4.66 -10.95 -7.37
N LYS A 55 5.90 -10.44 -7.36
CA LYS A 55 6.85 -10.70 -6.26
C LYS A 55 6.48 -9.94 -4.99
N VAL A 56 5.93 -8.73 -5.12
CA VAL A 56 5.36 -7.98 -3.98
C VAL A 56 4.20 -8.75 -3.37
N ASP A 57 3.27 -9.21 -4.20
CA ASP A 57 2.08 -9.94 -3.75
C ASP A 57 2.45 -11.25 -3.07
N ALA A 58 3.39 -12.01 -3.65
CA ALA A 58 3.92 -13.22 -3.03
C ALA A 58 4.56 -12.95 -1.67
N HIS A 59 5.37 -11.89 -1.56
CA HIS A 59 5.98 -11.54 -0.28
C HIS A 59 4.92 -11.08 0.74
N ASN A 60 4.02 -10.18 0.36
CA ASN A 60 2.92 -9.72 1.23
C ASN A 60 2.11 -10.91 1.75
N THR A 61 1.82 -11.88 0.88
CA THR A 61 1.14 -13.12 1.25
C THR A 61 1.92 -13.89 2.32
N ALA A 62 3.23 -14.09 2.13
CA ALA A 62 4.08 -14.78 3.11
C ALA A 62 4.13 -14.06 4.47
N VAL A 63 4.21 -12.73 4.49
CA VAL A 63 4.15 -11.92 5.73
C VAL A 63 2.80 -12.09 6.43
N LEU A 64 1.70 -12.02 5.68
CA LEU A 64 0.35 -12.21 6.24
C LEU A 64 0.17 -13.62 6.79
N GLU A 65 0.66 -14.65 6.09
CA GLU A 65 0.65 -16.04 6.57
C GLU A 65 1.46 -16.23 7.85
N GLN A 66 2.63 -15.59 7.96
CA GLN A 66 3.43 -15.60 9.19
C GLN A 66 2.64 -15.02 10.37
N TYR A 67 1.95 -13.89 10.17
CA TYR A 67 1.12 -13.30 11.22
C TYR A 67 -0.12 -14.15 11.54
N ARG A 68 -0.76 -14.78 10.55
CA ARG A 68 -1.85 -15.74 10.77
C ARG A 68 -1.38 -16.92 11.63
N ALA A 69 -0.19 -17.46 11.35
CA ALA A 69 0.40 -18.55 12.12
C ALA A 69 0.71 -18.16 13.58
N GLN A 70 1.00 -16.87 13.83
CA GLN A 70 1.17 -16.31 15.17
C GLN A 70 -0.16 -16.02 15.90
N GLY A 71 -1.31 -16.30 15.27
CA GLY A 71 -2.63 -16.02 15.84
C GLY A 71 -3.06 -14.55 15.74
N VAL A 72 -2.37 -13.73 14.94
CA VAL A 72 -2.77 -12.34 14.71
C VAL A 72 -4.07 -12.33 13.92
N ARG A 73 -5.03 -11.56 14.42
CA ARG A 73 -6.30 -11.37 13.75
C ARG A 73 -6.16 -10.40 12.58
N ILE A 74 -6.36 -10.90 11.37
CA ILE A 74 -6.33 -10.13 10.13
C ILE A 74 -7.75 -9.87 9.65
N PHE A 75 -8.04 -8.62 9.32
CA PHE A 75 -9.32 -8.17 8.76
C PHE A 75 -9.18 -7.97 7.27
N ARG A 76 -10.09 -8.58 6.50
CA ARG A 76 -10.20 -8.37 5.06
C ARG A 76 -11.27 -7.31 4.79
N ILE A 77 -10.84 -6.15 4.33
CA ILE A 77 -11.69 -5.00 4.08
C ILE A 77 -11.98 -4.91 2.58
N ARG A 78 -13.22 -5.17 2.18
CA ARG A 78 -13.66 -5.01 0.78
C ARG A 78 -14.06 -3.57 0.52
N ALA A 79 -13.71 -3.08 -0.65
CA ALA A 79 -14.15 -1.78 -1.10
C ALA A 79 -15.67 -1.79 -1.35
N GLN A 80 -16.31 -0.65 -1.17
CA GLN A 80 -17.71 -0.45 -1.54
C GLN A 80 -17.74 0.26 -2.89
N ASP A 81 -18.20 -0.44 -3.93
CA ASP A 81 -18.34 0.09 -5.28
C ASP A 81 -19.83 0.36 -5.58
N VAL A 82 -20.15 1.59 -5.99
CA VAL A 82 -21.51 2.02 -6.33
C VAL A 82 -21.51 2.64 -7.72
N LEU A 83 -22.46 2.25 -8.57
CA LEU A 83 -22.67 2.90 -9.87
C LEU A 83 -23.49 4.18 -9.66
N VAL A 84 -22.88 5.35 -9.89
CA VAL A 84 -23.52 6.65 -9.60
C VAL A 84 -24.13 7.32 -10.84
N ASN A 85 -23.50 7.18 -12.00
CA ASN A 85 -23.95 7.81 -13.26
C ASN A 85 -24.06 6.77 -14.37
N ALA A 86 -25.11 5.95 -14.33
CA ALA A 86 -25.33 4.91 -15.33
C ALA A 86 -25.66 5.52 -16.71
N THR A 87 -24.91 5.13 -17.74
CA THR A 87 -25.13 5.57 -19.13
C THR A 87 -25.87 4.51 -19.97
N ARG A 88 -26.19 3.37 -19.35
CA ARG A 88 -26.88 2.22 -19.93
C ARG A 88 -27.80 1.62 -18.88
N ASN A 89 -28.76 0.78 -19.30
CA ASN A 89 -29.54 -0.02 -18.38
C ASN A 89 -28.59 -0.83 -17.48
N ALA A 90 -28.66 -0.54 -16.19
CA ALA A 90 -27.82 -1.15 -15.16
C ALA A 90 -28.56 -2.25 -14.37
N ASP A 91 -29.81 -2.53 -14.74
CA ASP A 91 -30.62 -3.57 -14.13
C ASP A 91 -29.88 -4.91 -14.24
N ASN A 92 -29.61 -5.54 -13.09
CA ASN A 92 -28.88 -6.81 -12.95
C ASN A 92 -27.40 -6.81 -13.39
N VAL A 93 -26.78 -5.64 -13.55
CA VAL A 93 -25.34 -5.58 -13.83
C VAL A 93 -24.56 -5.89 -12.56
N ASN A 94 -23.77 -6.97 -12.58
CA ASN A 94 -22.79 -7.21 -11.53
C ASN A 94 -21.68 -6.16 -11.61
N ILE A 95 -21.57 -5.33 -10.55
CA ILE A 95 -20.58 -4.24 -10.43
C ILE A 95 -19.16 -4.77 -10.61
N ASP A 96 -18.85 -5.97 -10.11
CA ASP A 96 -17.52 -6.57 -10.23
C ASP A 96 -17.05 -6.76 -11.68
N ASN A 97 -17.98 -6.90 -12.63
CA ASN A 97 -17.67 -7.06 -14.06
C ASN A 97 -17.41 -5.74 -14.78
N ILE A 98 -17.78 -4.61 -14.15
CA ILE A 98 -17.65 -3.27 -14.73
C ILE A 98 -16.63 -2.41 -13.99
N VAL A 99 -16.05 -2.89 -12.90
CA VAL A 99 -14.92 -2.24 -12.22
C VAL A 99 -13.59 -2.73 -12.81
N SER A 100 -12.64 -1.82 -13.01
CA SER A 100 -11.29 -2.20 -13.41
C SER A 100 -10.56 -2.94 -12.27
N GLY A 101 -9.89 -4.06 -12.60
CA GLY A 101 -8.97 -4.72 -11.69
C GLY A 101 -7.63 -3.98 -11.53
N ASP A 102 -7.34 -3.01 -12.40
CA ASP A 102 -6.12 -2.20 -12.33
C ASP A 102 -6.28 -1.09 -11.29
N ILE A 103 -5.42 -1.11 -10.26
CA ILE A 103 -5.43 -0.12 -9.17
C ILE A 103 -5.19 1.31 -9.68
N ASN A 104 -4.44 1.47 -10.76
CA ASN A 104 -4.16 2.79 -11.35
C ASN A 104 -5.39 3.38 -12.04
N LYS A 105 -6.37 2.54 -12.41
CA LYS A 105 -7.65 2.95 -13.00
C LYS A 105 -8.77 3.13 -11.96
N THR A 106 -8.47 2.88 -10.68
CA THR A 106 -9.43 2.98 -9.57
C THR A 106 -9.00 4.03 -8.53
N GLY A 107 -8.25 5.04 -8.97
CA GLY A 107 -7.81 6.15 -8.12
C GLY A 107 -6.80 5.75 -7.04
N GLY A 108 -6.14 4.60 -7.18
CA GLY A 108 -5.20 4.10 -6.19
C GLY A 108 -5.85 3.36 -5.02
N LEU A 109 -7.18 3.18 -5.01
CA LEU A 109 -7.92 2.48 -3.97
C LEU A 109 -8.02 0.98 -4.26
N GLN A 110 -7.55 0.16 -3.32
CA GLN A 110 -7.56 -1.29 -3.47
C GLN A 110 -8.99 -1.85 -3.46
N LYS A 111 -9.25 -2.89 -4.26
CA LYS A 111 -10.52 -3.62 -4.20
C LYS A 111 -10.67 -4.35 -2.85
N GLU A 112 -9.58 -4.92 -2.37
CA GLU A 112 -9.51 -5.59 -1.07
C GLU A 112 -8.20 -5.22 -0.39
N LEU A 113 -8.27 -5.01 0.91
CA LEU A 113 -7.12 -4.67 1.75
C LEU A 113 -7.15 -5.55 2.99
N GLU A 114 -6.05 -6.24 3.28
CA GLU A 114 -5.89 -7.00 4.53
C GLU A 114 -5.11 -6.14 5.54
N ILE A 115 -5.71 -5.89 6.71
CA ILE A 115 -5.11 -5.08 7.78
C ILE A 115 -5.21 -5.77 9.14
N PHE A 116 -4.32 -5.39 10.05
CA PHE A 116 -4.31 -5.82 11.45
C PHE A 116 -3.59 -4.77 12.30
N ASN A 117 -3.76 -4.81 13.62
CA ASN A 117 -2.99 -3.96 14.53
C ASN A 117 -1.50 -4.36 14.48
N GLY A 118 -0.62 -3.40 14.23
CA GLY A 118 0.80 -3.63 13.98
C GLY A 118 1.17 -3.74 12.49
N ALA A 119 0.19 -3.75 11.58
CA ALA A 119 0.48 -3.77 10.16
C ALA A 119 1.17 -2.49 9.70
N LYS A 120 2.28 -2.64 8.97
CA LYS A 120 2.92 -1.52 8.29
C LYS A 120 2.16 -1.20 7.01
N VAL A 121 1.89 0.08 6.79
CA VAL A 121 1.10 0.57 5.66
C VAL A 121 1.69 1.85 5.09
N MET A 122 1.32 2.14 3.85
CA MET A 122 1.67 3.35 3.14
C MET A 122 0.43 4.08 2.66
N LEU A 123 0.38 5.39 2.83
CA LEU A 123 -0.66 6.25 2.26
C LEU A 123 -0.56 6.31 0.74
N ARG A 124 -1.68 6.16 0.06
CA ARG A 124 -1.81 6.25 -1.41
C ARG A 124 -2.44 7.55 -1.90
N SER A 125 -2.75 8.46 -0.99
CA SER A 125 -3.32 9.77 -1.34
C SER A 125 -2.85 10.85 -0.38
N ASN A 126 -2.81 12.09 -0.87
CA ASN A 126 -2.55 13.25 -0.02
C ASN A 126 -3.80 13.51 0.84
N ILE A 127 -3.61 13.54 2.16
CA ILE A 127 -4.66 13.81 3.15
C ILE A 127 -4.44 15.19 3.75
N ASN A 128 -3.23 15.48 4.24
CA ASN A 128 -2.88 16.76 4.83
C ASN A 128 -1.37 17.02 4.68
N ILE A 129 -1.01 17.97 3.82
CA ILE A 129 0.38 18.29 3.50
C ILE A 129 1.11 18.92 4.68
N GLU A 130 0.43 19.77 5.45
CA GLU A 130 1.01 20.47 6.62
C GLU A 130 1.41 19.49 7.74
N LYS A 131 0.71 18.35 7.84
CA LYS A 131 0.98 17.27 8.80
C LYS A 131 1.82 16.12 8.23
N GLY A 132 2.42 16.29 7.04
CA GLY A 132 3.21 15.23 6.40
C GLY A 132 2.39 14.02 5.91
N LEU A 133 1.06 14.07 5.94
CA LEU A 133 0.16 13.01 5.49
C LEU A 133 -0.01 13.05 3.97
N VAL A 134 1.07 12.71 3.27
CA VAL A 134 1.18 12.71 1.81
C VAL A 134 1.22 11.29 1.24
N ASN A 135 0.99 11.16 -0.06
CA ASN A 135 1.19 9.90 -0.77
C ASN A 135 2.65 9.43 -0.59
N GLY A 136 2.83 8.17 -0.19
CA GLY A 136 4.11 7.60 0.18
C GLY A 136 4.46 7.71 1.67
N ALA A 137 3.69 8.44 2.47
CA ALA A 137 3.88 8.47 3.91
C ALA A 137 3.60 7.10 4.51
N MET A 138 4.41 6.75 5.50
CA MET A 138 4.68 5.38 5.89
C MET A 138 4.49 5.26 7.40
N GLY A 139 3.71 4.28 7.85
CA GLY A 139 3.36 4.16 9.26
C GLY A 139 2.88 2.78 9.67
N THR A 140 2.59 2.62 10.96
CA THR A 140 2.11 1.37 11.55
C THR A 140 0.71 1.57 12.09
N ILE A 141 -0.22 0.66 11.76
CA ILE A 141 -1.57 0.67 12.33
C ILE A 141 -1.48 0.39 13.82
N THR A 142 -1.93 1.33 14.63
CA THR A 142 -2.00 1.20 16.09
C THR A 142 -3.37 0.72 16.56
N GLU A 143 -4.43 1.10 15.84
CA GLU A 143 -5.80 0.75 16.19
C GLU A 143 -6.72 0.74 14.96
N ILE A 144 -7.61 -0.24 14.91
CA ILE A 144 -8.71 -0.32 13.94
C ILE A 144 -9.99 0.14 14.65
N VAL A 145 -10.60 1.21 14.15
CA VAL A 145 -11.77 1.87 14.71
C VAL A 145 -12.98 1.57 13.84
N TRP A 146 -13.82 0.64 14.30
CA TRP A 146 -15.06 0.31 13.61
C TRP A 146 -16.15 1.38 13.83
N PRO A 147 -16.98 1.66 12.82
CA PRO A 147 -18.07 2.60 12.98
C PRO A 147 -19.13 2.07 13.95
N LEU A 148 -19.88 2.99 14.56
CA LEU A 148 -20.95 2.71 15.54
C LEU A 148 -20.47 2.03 16.84
N PHE A 149 -19.23 2.32 17.27
CA PHE A 149 -18.63 1.77 18.50
C PHE A 149 -18.58 0.23 18.53
N ARG A 150 -18.61 -0.40 17.36
CA ARG A 150 -18.46 -1.84 17.24
C ARG A 150 -17.04 -2.25 17.63
N ARG A 151 -16.90 -3.47 18.16
CA ARG A 151 -15.59 -4.04 18.49
C ARG A 151 -15.00 -4.85 17.33
N ASP A 152 -15.77 -5.04 16.26
CA ASP A 152 -15.46 -6.02 15.23
C ASP A 152 -16.11 -5.71 13.88
N GLN A 153 -15.59 -6.39 12.85
CA GLN A 153 -16.21 -6.48 11.52
C GLN A 153 -17.47 -7.34 11.61
N MET A 154 -18.62 -6.78 11.21
CA MET A 154 -19.88 -7.52 11.19
C MET A 154 -20.21 -8.02 9.78
N TYR A 155 -19.91 -7.19 8.78
CA TYR A 155 -20.10 -7.48 7.37
C TYR A 155 -18.79 -7.32 6.60
N ASP A 156 -18.64 -8.07 5.52
CA ASP A 156 -17.47 -8.01 4.64
C ASP A 156 -17.31 -6.64 3.95
N THR A 157 -18.40 -5.90 3.79
CA THR A 157 -18.45 -4.54 3.25
C THR A 157 -18.19 -3.45 4.29
N ASP A 158 -18.04 -3.78 5.57
CA ASP A 158 -17.73 -2.77 6.59
C ASP A 158 -16.31 -2.21 6.38
N ILE A 159 -16.19 -0.88 6.27
CA ILE A 159 -14.90 -0.20 6.14
C ILE A 159 -14.61 0.57 7.44
N PRO A 160 -13.58 0.19 8.21
CA PRO A 160 -13.21 0.90 9.43
C PRO A 160 -12.42 2.18 9.13
N SER A 161 -12.27 3.03 10.15
CA SER A 161 -11.16 3.99 10.19
C SER A 161 -9.98 3.37 10.91
N VAL A 162 -8.75 3.86 10.67
CA VAL A 162 -7.55 3.32 11.33
C VAL A 162 -6.70 4.43 11.92
N ARG A 163 -6.16 4.21 13.11
CA ARG A 163 -5.14 5.08 13.69
C ARG A 163 -3.77 4.57 13.27
N ILE A 164 -2.98 5.43 12.66
CA ILE A 164 -1.65 5.10 12.14
C ILE A 164 -0.62 6.00 12.79
N ASP A 165 0.43 5.39 13.33
CA ASP A 165 1.62 6.09 13.79
C ASP A 165 2.59 6.27 12.61
N PHE A 166 2.81 7.52 12.20
CA PHE A 166 3.76 7.90 11.14
C PHE A 166 5.13 8.29 11.71
N GLY A 167 5.38 8.02 12.99
CA GLY A 167 6.61 8.36 13.69
C GLY A 167 6.64 9.81 14.11
N ARG A 168 7.31 10.67 13.35
CA ARG A 168 7.56 12.08 13.75
C ARG A 168 6.30 12.93 13.86
N ASP A 169 5.30 12.66 13.02
CA ASP A 169 4.04 13.40 12.99
C ASP A 169 3.03 12.86 14.02
N GLY A 170 3.33 11.71 14.64
CA GLY A 170 2.51 11.06 15.64
C GLY A 170 1.38 10.21 15.05
N ILE A 171 0.37 9.95 15.89
CA ILE A 171 -0.76 9.08 15.56
C ILE A 171 -1.88 9.88 14.91
N HIS A 172 -2.30 9.46 13.71
CA HIS A 172 -3.36 10.10 12.94
C HIS A 172 -4.49 9.12 12.60
N LEU A 173 -5.73 9.60 12.72
CA LEU A 173 -6.92 8.85 12.30
C LEU A 173 -7.11 9.00 10.79
N ILE A 174 -6.96 7.91 10.06
CA ILE A 174 -7.21 7.81 8.63
C ILE A 174 -8.61 7.23 8.41
N LYS A 175 -9.45 8.01 7.72
CA LYS A 175 -10.82 7.62 7.36
C LYS A 175 -10.87 7.05 5.94
N PRO A 176 -11.86 6.20 5.63
CA PRO A 176 -12.14 5.80 4.25
C PRO A 176 -12.37 7.02 3.37
N LYS A 177 -12.00 6.90 2.09
CA LYS A 177 -12.20 7.92 1.07
C LYS A 177 -12.99 7.33 -0.09
N SER A 178 -13.85 8.14 -0.69
CA SER A 178 -14.58 7.83 -1.90
C SER A 178 -13.91 8.49 -3.12
N ILE A 179 -13.75 7.75 -4.22
CA ILE A 179 -13.21 8.24 -5.49
C ILE A 179 -14.07 7.74 -6.63
N GLN A 180 -14.36 8.62 -7.59
CA GLN A 180 -15.09 8.30 -8.80
C GLN A 180 -14.14 8.02 -9.97
N PHE A 181 -14.41 6.97 -10.74
CA PHE A 181 -13.67 6.62 -11.95
C PHE A 181 -14.59 6.01 -13.03
N PRO A 182 -14.18 6.02 -14.31
CA PRO A 182 -14.98 5.44 -15.38
C PRO A 182 -15.19 3.94 -15.20
N ALA A 183 -16.43 3.48 -15.32
CA ALA A 183 -16.76 2.07 -15.42
C ALA A 183 -16.21 1.49 -16.74
N LEU A 184 -15.82 0.22 -16.72
CA LEU A 184 -15.51 -0.52 -17.94
C LEU A 184 -16.74 -0.59 -18.85
N ARG A 185 -16.51 -0.81 -20.15
CA ARG A 185 -17.56 -1.05 -21.17
C ARG A 185 -18.60 0.09 -21.25
N ASN A 186 -18.22 1.30 -20.85
CA ASN A 186 -19.05 2.51 -20.90
C ASN A 186 -20.40 2.35 -20.16
N TYR A 187 -20.39 1.69 -19.00
CA TYR A 187 -21.57 1.61 -18.12
C TYR A 187 -21.82 2.89 -17.33
N GLY A 188 -20.84 3.81 -17.27
CA GLY A 188 -20.98 5.07 -16.57
C GLY A 188 -19.80 5.38 -15.67
N THR A 189 -20.10 5.89 -14.47
CA THR A 189 -19.12 6.21 -13.42
C THR A 189 -19.36 5.36 -12.18
N ILE A 190 -18.28 4.80 -11.64
CA ILE A 190 -18.29 4.06 -10.38
C ILE A 190 -17.65 4.92 -9.31
N GLU A 191 -18.28 4.95 -8.14
CA GLU A 191 -17.71 5.48 -6.92
C GLU A 191 -17.22 4.33 -6.04
N ARG A 192 -15.93 4.33 -5.72
CA ARG A 192 -15.31 3.37 -4.80
C ARG A 192 -15.02 4.04 -3.47
N THR A 193 -15.48 3.44 -2.38
CA THR A 193 -15.07 3.80 -1.02
C THR A 193 -14.12 2.75 -0.45
N GLN A 194 -12.94 3.18 0.00
CA GLN A 194 -11.93 2.33 0.66
C GLN A 194 -10.95 3.19 1.48
N LEU A 195 -10.20 2.56 2.39
CA LEU A 195 -9.02 3.18 2.99
C LEU A 195 -7.95 3.52 1.94
N PRO A 196 -7.37 4.73 1.95
CA PRO A 196 -6.32 5.14 1.00
C PRO A 196 -4.95 4.57 1.39
N LEU A 197 -4.87 3.26 1.59
CA LEU A 197 -3.72 2.55 2.14
C LEU A 197 -3.33 1.37 1.25
N ILE A 198 -2.05 0.99 1.35
CA ILE A 198 -1.51 -0.27 0.85
C ILE A 198 -0.62 -0.88 1.92
N LEU A 199 -0.52 -2.21 1.97
CA LEU A 199 0.50 -2.90 2.76
C LEU A 199 1.91 -2.47 2.32
N TRP A 200 2.83 -2.42 3.28
CA TRP A 200 4.16 -1.79 3.24
C TRP A 200 5.19 -2.30 2.20
N GLN A 201 4.78 -2.88 1.07
CA GLN A 201 5.75 -3.43 0.11
C GLN A 201 5.58 -2.86 -1.28
N LEU A 202 6.71 -2.43 -1.84
CA LEU A 202 6.76 -1.65 -3.07
C LEU A 202 7.24 -2.53 -4.21
N SER A 203 6.48 -2.54 -5.30
CA SER A 203 7.01 -2.92 -6.60
C SER A 203 7.66 -1.69 -7.22
N TYR A 204 8.82 -1.88 -7.83
CA TYR A 204 9.29 -0.98 -8.85
C TYR A 204 8.50 -1.29 -10.13
N SER A 205 7.27 -0.80 -10.22
CA SER A 205 6.55 -0.78 -11.49
C SER A 205 7.05 0.43 -12.29
N ASN A 206 7.81 0.17 -13.36
CA ASN A 206 8.14 1.19 -14.36
C ASN A 206 6.82 1.75 -14.94
N PRO A 207 6.75 3.06 -15.24
CA PRO A 207 5.62 3.65 -15.95
C PRO A 207 5.46 3.08 -17.37
#